data_AF-A0A0G0HTD0-F1
#
_entry.id   AF-A0A0G0HTD0-F1
#
_cell.length_a   1.000
_cell.length_b   1.000
_cell.length_c   1.000
_cell.angle_alpha   90.00
_cell.angle_beta   90.00
_cell.angle_gamma   90.00
#
_symmetry.space_group_name_H-M   'P 1'
#
loop_
_entity.id
_entity.type
_entity.pdbx_description
1 polymer ?
#
loop_
_entity_poly.entity_id
_entity_poly.type
_entity_poly.pdbx_seq_one_letter_code
_entity_poly.pdbx_strand_id
1 'polypeptide(L)'
;MKKFLLLSSALIITPVSVLAQKFGGQIPDDGFAYASVFAGNFSLLLSIIIGIIAIFIVFRAAKKLGGGLFGSVLNYIGIGVSLIVLGTISTIVDPWYTGFDFNIASTVFFAMGYIFAVIGANKLLKGIMNN
;
A
#
# COMPACT_ATOMS: atom_id res chain seq x y z
N MET A 1 -14.23 -12.67 -3.11
CA MET A 1 -13.30 -12.15 -4.14
C MET A 1 -13.89 -10.95 -4.88
N LYS A 2 -15.15 -11.00 -5.36
CA LYS A 2 -15.81 -9.83 -5.98
C LYS A 2 -15.76 -8.53 -5.16
N LYS A 3 -16.08 -8.58 -3.85
CA LYS A 3 -16.02 -7.41 -2.95
C LYS A 3 -14.61 -6.81 -2.79
N PHE A 4 -13.57 -7.66 -2.85
CA PHE A 4 -12.18 -7.21 -2.73
C PHE A 4 -11.70 -6.54 -4.02
N LEU A 5 -12.04 -7.09 -5.19
CA LEU A 5 -11.72 -6.51 -6.49
C LEU A 5 -12.33 -5.11 -6.67
N LEU A 6 -13.58 -4.92 -6.24
CA LEU A 6 -14.25 -3.61 -6.24
C LEU A 6 -13.60 -2.60 -5.30
N LEU A 7 -13.15 -3.05 -4.12
CA LEU A 7 -12.46 -2.19 -3.16
C LEU A 7 -11.08 -1.78 -3.68
N SER A 8 -10.33 -2.71 -4.26
CA SER A 8 -9.02 -2.43 -4.84
C SER A 8 -9.10 -1.56 -6.09
N SER A 9 -10.13 -1.71 -6.93
CA SER A 9 -10.31 -0.81 -8.08
C SER A 9 -10.64 0.62 -7.62
N ALA A 10 -11.48 0.78 -6.59
CA ALA A 10 -11.80 2.11 -6.03
C ALA A 10 -10.58 2.80 -5.42
N LEU A 11 -9.70 2.02 -4.77
CA LEU A 11 -8.43 2.49 -4.20
C LEU A 11 -7.36 2.83 -5.25
N ILE A 12 -7.49 2.35 -6.50
CA ILE A 12 -6.56 2.66 -7.61
C ILE A 12 -7.02 3.89 -8.38
N ILE A 13 -8.33 4.02 -8.63
CA ILE A 13 -8.87 5.06 -9.50
C ILE A 13 -8.58 6.46 -8.95
N THR A 14 -8.67 6.64 -7.62
CA THR A 14 -8.41 7.92 -6.95
C THR A 14 -6.95 8.37 -7.07
N PRO A 15 -5.93 7.58 -6.68
CA PRO A 15 -4.54 8.00 -6.86
C PRO A 15 -4.13 8.13 -8.33
N VAL A 16 -4.66 7.30 -9.24
CA VAL A 16 -4.37 7.40 -10.69
C VAL A 16 -4.97 8.68 -11.29
N SER A 17 -6.20 9.03 -10.95
CA SER A 17 -6.83 10.28 -11.44
C SER A 17 -6.14 11.52 -10.84
N VAL A 18 -5.69 11.45 -9.59
CA VAL A 18 -4.94 12.53 -8.92
C VAL A 18 -3.57 12.74 -9.58
N LEU A 19 -2.84 11.66 -9.88
CA LEU A 19 -1.58 11.73 -10.62
C LEU A 19 -1.80 12.34 -12.01
N ALA A 20 -2.85 11.95 -12.72
CA ALA A 20 -3.19 12.50 -14.03
C ALA A 20 -3.47 14.02 -13.98
N GLN A 21 -4.10 14.53 -12.91
CA GLN A 21 -4.36 15.96 -12.73
C GLN A 21 -3.09 16.76 -12.42
N LYS A 22 -2.17 16.24 -11.61
CA LYS A 22 -0.90 16.92 -11.29
C LYS A 22 -0.02 17.13 -12.54
N PHE A 23 -0.07 16.21 -13.50
CA PHE A 23 0.61 16.35 -14.80
C PHE A 23 0.01 17.44 -15.70
N GLY A 24 -1.26 17.83 -15.50
CA GLY A 24 -1.90 18.87 -16.30
C GLY A 24 -1.62 20.30 -15.85
N GLY A 25 -1.18 20.52 -14.60
CA GLY A 25 -1.06 21.86 -14.00
C GLY A 25 0.34 22.34 -13.64
N GLN A 26 1.36 21.47 -13.69
CA GLN A 26 2.72 21.77 -13.25
C GLN A 26 3.77 21.22 -14.22
N ILE A 27 3.72 21.63 -15.49
CA ILE A 27 4.82 21.37 -16.44
C ILE A 27 5.71 22.62 -16.44
N PRO A 28 6.80 22.65 -15.65
CA PRO A 28 7.83 23.65 -15.84
C PRO A 28 8.59 23.32 -17.14
N ASP A 29 8.97 24.35 -17.90
CA ASP A 29 9.52 24.26 -19.26
C ASP A 29 10.97 23.73 -19.33
N ASP A 30 11.51 23.29 -18.19
CA ASP A 30 12.84 22.74 -18.00
C ASP A 30 12.82 21.20 -18.01
N GLY A 31 13.24 20.61 -19.13
CA GLY A 31 13.18 19.16 -19.35
C GLY A 31 13.84 18.28 -18.29
N PHE A 32 14.80 18.81 -17.51
CA PHE A 32 15.44 18.10 -16.39
C PHE A 32 14.55 18.05 -15.13
N ALA A 33 13.89 19.15 -14.76
CA ALA A 33 12.98 19.15 -13.62
C ALA A 33 11.74 18.31 -13.95
N TYR A 34 11.24 18.38 -15.18
CA TYR A 34 10.16 17.53 -15.67
C TYR A 34 10.47 16.04 -15.54
N ALA A 35 11.65 15.59 -16.00
CA ALA A 35 12.04 14.19 -15.93
C ALA A 35 12.12 13.67 -14.48
N SER A 36 12.65 14.48 -13.55
CA SER A 36 12.79 14.08 -12.15
C SER A 36 11.45 13.98 -11.42
N VAL A 37 10.53 14.94 -11.66
CA VAL A 37 9.18 14.94 -11.09
C VAL A 37 8.35 13.81 -11.70
N PHE A 38 8.47 13.57 -13.01
CA PHE A 38 7.83 12.44 -13.68
C PHE A 38 8.30 11.10 -13.11
N ALA A 39 9.61 10.89 -12.98
CA ALA A 39 10.17 9.65 -12.44
C ALA A 39 9.73 9.38 -11.00
N GLY A 40 9.71 10.41 -10.14
CA GLY A 40 9.25 10.29 -8.76
C GLY A 40 7.78 9.90 -8.66
N ASN A 41 6.91 10.61 -9.39
CA ASN A 41 5.47 10.34 -9.43
C ASN A 41 5.15 8.97 -10.06
N PHE A 42 5.88 8.57 -11.11
CA PHE A 42 5.71 7.28 -11.77
C PHE A 42 6.18 6.13 -10.87
N SER A 43 7.32 6.28 -10.17
CA SER A 43 7.80 5.31 -9.19
C SER A 43 6.79 5.09 -8.06
N LEU A 44 6.19 6.19 -7.55
CA LEU A 44 5.11 6.13 -6.55
C LEU A 44 3.89 5.36 -7.07
N LEU A 45 3.42 5.66 -8.29
CA LEU A 45 2.31 4.94 -8.90
C LEU A 45 2.61 3.43 -9.06
N LEU A 46 3.81 3.12 -9.54
CA LEU A 46 4.26 1.74 -9.71
C LEU A 46 4.28 1.00 -8.36
N SER A 47 4.73 1.66 -7.29
CA SER A 47 4.77 1.09 -5.94
C SER A 47 3.37 0.73 -5.42
N ILE A 48 2.35 1.55 -5.72
CA ILE A 48 0.95 1.26 -5.35
C ILE A 48 0.44 0.04 -6.11
N ILE A 49 0.67 -0.02 -7.42
CA ILE A 49 0.22 -1.14 -8.27
C ILE A 49 0.86 -2.44 -7.77
N ILE A 50 2.19 -2.43 -7.56
CA ILE A 50 2.93 -3.57 -7.02
C ILE A 50 2.40 -3.94 -5.64
N GLY A 51 2.15 -2.95 -4.77
CA GLY A 51 1.59 -3.15 -3.44
C GLY A 51 0.22 -3.84 -3.47
N ILE A 52 -0.68 -3.43 -4.36
CA ILE A 52 -2.01 -4.04 -4.51
C ILE A 52 -1.93 -5.48 -5.02
N ILE A 53 -1.05 -5.73 -6.00
CA ILE A 53 -0.78 -7.09 -6.48
C ILE A 53 -0.23 -7.96 -5.35
N ALA A 54 0.72 -7.43 -4.57
CA ALA A 54 1.31 -8.13 -3.44
C ALA A 54 0.24 -8.48 -2.38
N ILE A 55 -0.63 -7.54 -2.01
CA ILE A 55 -1.76 -7.79 -1.11
C ILE A 55 -2.61 -8.97 -1.62
N PHE A 56 -2.97 -8.95 -2.90
CA PHE A 56 -3.79 -10.00 -3.49
C PHE A 56 -3.11 -11.37 -3.44
N ILE A 57 -1.83 -11.44 -3.79
CA ILE A 57 -1.04 -12.69 -3.76
C ILE A 57 -0.93 -13.20 -2.32
N VAL A 58 -0.61 -12.34 -1.36
CA VAL A 58 -0.44 -12.71 0.05
C VAL A 58 -1.75 -13.26 0.63
N PHE A 59 -2.89 -12.59 0.43
CA PHE A 59 -4.18 -13.11 0.91
C PHE A 59 -4.63 -14.37 0.17
N ARG A 60 -4.33 -14.51 -1.11
CA ARG A 60 -4.62 -15.74 -1.87
C ARG A 60 -3.78 -16.91 -1.34
N ALA A 61 -2.50 -16.68 -1.06
CA ALA A 61 -1.62 -17.69 -0.47
C ALA A 61 -2.06 -18.05 0.96
N ALA A 62 -2.40 -17.05 1.80
CA ALA A 62 -2.91 -17.27 3.15
C ALA A 62 -4.15 -18.18 3.17
N LYS A 63 -5.10 -17.96 2.25
CA LYS A 63 -6.29 -18.79 2.12
C LYS A 63 -5.99 -20.22 1.69
N LYS A 64 -5.01 -20.42 0.79
CA LYS A 64 -4.61 -21.76 0.35
C LYS A 64 -3.92 -22.57 1.45
N LEU A 65 -3.25 -21.90 2.39
CA LEU A 65 -2.52 -22.53 3.50
C LEU A 65 -3.42 -22.93 4.69
N GLY A 66 -4.75 -22.79 4.58
CA GLY A 66 -5.70 -23.54 5.41
C GLY A 66 -5.62 -23.32 6.92
N GLY A 67 -5.46 -22.08 7.39
CA GLY A 67 -5.57 -21.74 8.83
C GLY A 67 -4.43 -22.21 9.74
N GLY A 68 -3.47 -22.99 9.23
CA GLY A 68 -2.25 -23.37 9.95
C GLY A 68 -1.34 -22.18 10.26
N LEU A 69 -0.21 -22.44 10.95
CA LEU A 69 0.76 -21.42 11.36
C LEU A 69 1.13 -20.46 10.23
N PHE A 70 1.53 -20.99 9.06
CA PHE A 70 1.89 -20.18 7.90
C PHE A 70 0.73 -19.37 7.33
N GLY A 71 -0.50 -19.91 7.34
CA GLY A 71 -1.69 -19.15 6.94
C GLY A 71 -1.99 -18.01 7.91
N SER A 72 -1.82 -18.23 9.22
CA SER A 72 -1.95 -17.18 10.22
C SER A 72 -0.91 -16.08 10.01
N VAL A 73 0.37 -16.44 9.86
CA VAL A 73 1.48 -15.50 9.61
C VAL A 73 1.24 -14.68 8.36
N LEU A 74 0.88 -15.31 7.24
CA LEU A 74 0.61 -14.60 5.99
C LEU A 74 -0.60 -13.66 6.11
N ASN A 75 -1.59 -13.95 6.95
CA ASN A 75 -2.69 -13.01 7.18
C ASN A 75 -2.22 -11.74 7.91
N TYR A 76 -1.37 -11.85 8.94
CA TYR A 76 -0.81 -10.66 9.61
C TYR A 76 0.06 -9.85 8.66
N ILE A 77 0.92 -10.51 7.87
CA ILE A 77 1.73 -9.84 6.86
C ILE A 77 0.83 -9.18 5.81
N GLY A 78 -0.22 -9.85 5.33
CA GLY A 78 -1.16 -9.31 4.36
C GLY A 78 -1.90 -8.08 4.86
N ILE A 79 -2.34 -8.08 6.13
CA ILE A 79 -2.90 -6.90 6.79
C ILE A 79 -1.86 -5.77 6.87
N GLY A 80 -0.63 -6.09 7.26
CA GLY A 80 0.47 -5.13 7.34
C GLY A 80 0.76 -4.45 6.00
N VAL A 81 0.91 -5.23 4.93
CA VAL A 81 1.12 -4.73 3.56
C VAL A 81 -0.08 -3.89 3.10
N SER A 82 -1.31 -4.26 3.47
CA SER A 82 -2.51 -3.48 3.13
C SER A 82 -2.50 -2.10 3.77
N LEU A 83 -2.11 -2.02 5.04
CA LEU A 83 -1.99 -0.76 5.76
C LEU A 83 -0.89 0.12 5.17
N ILE A 84 0.26 -0.47 4.81
CA ILE A 84 1.35 0.27 4.14
C ILE A 84 0.86 0.88 2.83
N VAL A 85 0.14 0.12 2.00
CA VAL A 85 -0.42 0.65 0.73
C VAL A 85 -1.43 1.77 0.98
N LEU A 86 -2.29 1.66 2.00
CA LEU A 86 -3.21 2.75 2.39
C LEU A 86 -2.47 3.99 2.89
N GLY A 87 -1.36 3.81 3.62
CA GLY A 87 -0.47 4.90 4.01
C GLY A 87 0.12 5.62 2.80
N THR A 88 0.64 4.88 1.81
CA THR A 88 1.16 5.43 0.55
C THR A 88 0.08 6.19 -0.23
N ILE A 89 -1.13 5.64 -0.34
CA ILE A 89 -2.25 6.34 -1.00
C ILE A 89 -2.56 7.65 -0.27
N SER A 90 -2.57 7.63 1.08
CA SER A 90 -2.84 8.83 1.88
C SER A 90 -1.82 9.94 1.61
N THR A 91 -0.52 9.62 1.48
CA THR A 91 0.52 10.62 1.16
C THR A 91 0.36 11.26 -0.22
N ILE A 92 -0.25 10.56 -1.17
CA ILE A 92 -0.45 11.06 -2.54
C ILE A 92 -1.67 11.97 -2.63
N VAL A 93 -2.68 11.68 -1.80
CA VAL A 93 -3.96 12.39 -1.79
C VAL A 93 -3.91 13.66 -0.92
N ASP A 94 -2.94 13.76 0.00
CA ASP A 94 -2.71 14.91 0.91
C ASP A 94 -2.83 16.30 0.27
N PRO A 95 -2.22 16.59 -0.90
CA PRO A 95 -2.23 17.94 -1.45
C PRO A 95 -3.61 18.45 -1.89
N TRP A 96 -4.64 17.60 -1.92
CA TRP A 96 -5.93 17.90 -2.52
C TRP A 96 -7.11 17.95 -1.56
N TYR A 97 -6.97 17.53 -0.28
CA TYR A 97 -8.00 17.81 0.73
C TYR A 97 -7.44 18.71 1.83
N THR A 98 -7.69 20.00 1.67
CA THR A 98 -7.41 21.02 2.68
C THR A 98 -8.35 20.83 3.87
N GLY A 99 -7.79 20.39 5.00
CA GLY A 99 -8.54 20.21 6.26
C GLY A 99 -8.51 18.80 6.84
N PHE A 100 -7.87 17.83 6.18
CA PHE A 100 -7.57 16.52 6.74
C PHE A 100 -6.05 16.31 6.80
N ASP A 101 -5.53 15.89 7.95
CA ASP A 101 -4.09 15.66 8.13
C ASP A 101 -3.72 14.25 7.65
N PHE A 102 -3.44 14.11 6.35
CA PHE A 102 -3.02 12.81 5.81
C PHE A 102 -1.59 12.44 6.21
N ASN A 103 -0.77 13.38 6.71
CA ASN A 103 0.52 13.04 7.30
C ASN A 103 0.33 12.23 8.58
N ILE A 104 -0.61 12.62 9.45
CA ILE A 104 -0.97 11.81 10.62
C ILE A 104 -1.56 10.47 10.18
N ALA A 105 -2.52 10.47 9.26
CA ALA A 105 -3.17 9.23 8.82
C ALA A 105 -2.16 8.25 8.19
N SER A 106 -1.27 8.73 7.31
CA SER A 106 -0.23 7.91 6.69
C SER A 106 0.76 7.37 7.71
N THR A 107 1.18 8.19 8.68
CA THR A 107 2.07 7.76 9.78
C THR A 107 1.43 6.64 10.59
N VAL A 108 0.14 6.77 10.94
CA VAL A 108 -0.60 5.74 11.67
C VAL A 108 -0.71 4.45 10.85
N PHE A 109 -1.03 4.55 9.56
CA PHE A 109 -1.11 3.39 8.66
C PHE A 109 0.24 2.68 8.51
N PHE A 110 1.34 3.41 8.35
CA PHE A 110 2.67 2.82 8.29
C PHE A 110 3.06 2.17 9.61
N ALA A 111 2.86 2.86 10.74
CA ALA A 111 3.16 2.32 12.07
C ALA A 111 2.40 1.01 12.34
N MET A 112 1.08 1.01 12.10
CA MET A 112 0.29 -0.21 12.21
C MET A 112 0.76 -1.29 11.23
N GLY A 113 1.06 -0.92 9.99
CA GLY A 113 1.57 -1.83 8.97
C GLY A 113 2.82 -2.59 9.41
N TYR A 114 3.79 -1.86 9.97
CA TYR A 114 5.01 -2.45 10.52
C TYR A 114 4.74 -3.29 11.78
N ILE A 115 3.85 -2.85 12.67
CA ILE A 115 3.45 -3.65 13.85
C ILE A 115 2.87 -5.01 13.41
N PHE A 116 1.98 -5.02 12.42
CA PHE A 116 1.40 -6.25 11.88
C PHE A 116 2.45 -7.16 11.23
N ALA A 117 3.44 -6.60 10.54
CA ALA A 117 4.57 -7.37 10.01
C ALA A 117 5.41 -8.01 11.13
N VAL A 118 5.71 -7.27 12.20
CA VAL A 118 6.43 -7.78 13.38
C VAL A 118 5.64 -8.88 14.10
N ILE A 119 4.32 -8.73 14.26
CA ILE A 119 3.46 -9.77 14.83
C ILE A 119 3.51 -11.04 13.98
N GLY A 120 3.45 -10.90 12.65
CA GLY A 120 3.58 -12.02 11.72
C GLY A 120 4.93 -12.73 11.89
N ALA A 121 6.03 -11.99 11.93
CA ALA A 121 7.37 -12.54 12.13
C ALA A 121 7.53 -13.23 13.50
N ASN A 122 6.99 -12.64 14.57
CA ASN A 122 7.05 -13.23 15.91
C ASN A 122 6.22 -14.52 16.01
N LYS A 123 5.07 -14.58 15.34
CA LYS A 123 4.29 -15.83 15.23
C LYS A 123 5.08 -16.92 14.49
N LEU A 124 5.76 -16.56 13.41
CA LEU A 124 6.61 -17.49 12.69
C LEU A 124 7.74 -18.02 13.59
N LEU A 125 8.44 -17.13 14.30
CA LEU A 125 9.51 -17.49 15.24
C LEU A 125 9.01 -18.45 16.32
N LYS A 126 7.89 -18.14 16.98
CA LYS A 126 7.28 -19.04 17.98
C LYS A 126 6.92 -20.39 17.40
N GLY A 127 6.39 -20.43 16.19
CA GLY A 127 6.05 -21.69 15.53
C GLY A 127 7.25 -22.50 15.08
N ILE A 128 8.42 -21.89 14.88
CA ILE A 128 9.68 -22.60 14.66
C ILE A 128 10.26 -23.10 15.99
N MET A 129 10.19 -22.32 17.06
CA MET A 129 10.77 -22.67 18.37
C MET A 129 9.97 -23.71 19.15
N ASN A 130 8.66 -23.84 18.91
CA ASN A 130 7.78 -24.80 19.58
C ASN A 130 7.57 -26.12 18.79
N ASN A 131 8.22 -26.27 17.64
CA ASN A 131 8.31 -27.53 16.89
C ASN A 131 9.67 -28.18 17.15
#